data_AF-A0A7J7V4S0-F1
#
_entry.id   AF-A0A7J7V4S0-F1
#
_cell.length_a   1.000
_cell.length_b   1.000
_cell.length_c   1.000
_cell.angle_alpha   90.00
_cell.angle_beta   90.00
_cell.angle_gamma   90.00
#
_symmetry.space_group_name_H-M   'P 1'
#
loop_
_entity.id
_entity.type
_entity.pdbx_description
1 polymer ?
#
loop_
_entity_poly.entity_id
_entity_poly.type
_entity_poly.pdbx_seq_one_letter_code
_entity_poly.pdbx_strand_id
1 'polypeptide(L)'
;MAVTGFFIGGPSNMISSAISADLGRQELIQGSSEALATVTGIVDGTGSIGAAVGQYLVSLIQDNLGWMWVFYFFILMTSCTIVFISPLIVREMRSLMQRRQARILSG
;
A
#
# COMPACT_ATOMS: atom_id res chain seq x y z
N MET A 1 8.27 -11.58 -19.73
CA MET A 1 8.76 -11.51 -18.34
C MET A 1 9.41 -10.16 -17.99
N ALA A 2 10.27 -9.57 -18.84
CA ALA A 2 10.90 -8.27 -18.52
C ALA A 2 9.92 -7.08 -18.48
N VAL A 3 9.00 -6.99 -19.45
CA VAL A 3 7.98 -5.93 -19.50
C VAL A 3 7.02 -6.03 -18.31
N THR A 4 6.52 -7.23 -18.01
CA THR A 4 5.66 -7.48 -16.84
C THR A 4 6.37 -7.18 -15.52
N GLY A 5 7.66 -7.52 -15.40
CA GLY A 5 8.48 -7.20 -14.22
C GLY A 5 8.73 -5.70 -14.04
N PHE A 6 8.94 -4.95 -15.13
CA PHE A 6 9.10 -3.49 -15.09
C PHE A 6 7.82 -2.78 -14.65
N PHE A 7 6.66 -3.21 -15.18
CA PHE A 7 5.35 -2.65 -14.82
C PHE A 7 4.87 -3.04 -13.41
N ILE A 8 5.33 -4.15 -12.85
CA ILE A 8 5.01 -4.57 -11.47
C ILE A 8 6.01 -3.96 -10.47
N GLY A 9 7.30 -3.97 -10.78
CA GLY A 9 8.37 -3.47 -9.91
C GLY A 9 8.42 -1.94 -9.80
N GLY A 10 7.99 -1.22 -10.85
CA GLY A 10 7.94 0.25 -10.86
C GLY A 10 6.98 0.83 -9.81
N PRO A 11 5.68 0.45 -9.82
CA PRO A 11 4.71 0.91 -8.84
C PRO A 11 5.03 0.49 -7.40
N SER A 12 5.52 -0.73 -7.17
CA SER A 12 5.89 -1.19 -5.83
C SER A 12 7.05 -0.40 -5.23
N ASN A 13 8.08 -0.08 -6.04
CA ASN A 13 9.17 0.79 -5.59
C ASN A 13 8.71 2.22 -5.34
N MET A 14 7.78 2.73 -6.17
CA MET A 14 7.24 4.07 -6.01
C MET A 14 6.39 4.21 -4.74
N ILE A 15 5.60 3.18 -4.39
CA ILE A 15 4.85 3.14 -3.12
C ILE A 15 5.81 3.09 -1.93
N SER A 16 6.87 2.27 -1.98
CA SER A 16 7.88 2.19 -0.92
C SER A 16 8.64 3.51 -0.70
N SER A 17 9.00 4.20 -1.79
CA SER A 17 9.60 5.54 -1.71
C SER A 17 8.63 6.60 -1.18
N ALA A 18 7.35 6.54 -1.57
CA ALA A 18 6.33 7.45 -1.07
C ALA A 18 6.09 7.25 0.44
N ILE A 19 5.96 6.01 0.91
CA ILE A 19 5.82 5.67 2.33
C ILE A 19 7.05 6.10 3.14
N SER A 20 8.26 5.85 2.62
CA SER A 20 9.51 6.29 3.27
C SER A 20 9.61 7.81 3.38
N ALA A 21 9.16 8.54 2.35
CA ALA A 21 9.11 9.99 2.34
C ALA A 21 8.02 10.55 3.27
N ASP A 22 6.90 9.85 3.44
CA ASP A 22 5.80 10.27 4.31
C ASP A 22 6.09 10.01 5.79
N LEU A 23 6.71 8.87 6.13
CA LEU A 23 7.22 8.60 7.49
C LEU A 23 8.34 9.59 7.88
N GLY A 24 9.21 9.96 6.95
CA GLY A 24 10.30 10.91 7.21
C GLY A 24 9.85 12.35 7.48
N ARG A 25 8.57 12.68 7.26
CA ARG A 25 8.05 14.06 7.29
C ARG A 25 7.09 14.36 8.44
N GLN A 26 6.78 13.38 9.29
CA GLN A 26 5.88 13.56 10.43
C GLN A 26 6.63 13.95 11.71
N GLU A 27 6.71 15.25 12.01
CA GLU A 27 7.14 15.78 13.31
C GLU A 27 6.18 15.41 14.47
N LEU A 28 4.96 14.91 14.17
CA LEU A 28 3.96 14.50 15.16
C LEU A 28 4.32 13.21 15.94
N ILE A 29 5.33 12.46 15.50
CA ILE A 29 5.78 11.24 16.18
C ILE A 29 7.06 11.45 16.99
N GLN A 30 7.65 12.65 16.98
CA GLN A 30 8.84 12.94 17.77
C GLN A 30 8.63 12.80 19.29
N GLY A 31 7.38 12.81 19.77
CA GLY A 31 7.06 12.82 21.21
C GLY A 31 6.39 11.56 21.80
N SER A 32 5.88 10.62 21.00
CA SER A 32 5.16 9.43 21.50
C SER A 32 5.52 8.19 20.68
N SER A 33 6.70 7.64 20.96
CA SER A 33 7.19 6.38 20.38
C SER A 33 6.21 5.22 20.62
N GLU A 34 5.51 5.23 21.75
CA GLU A 34 4.63 4.13 22.20
C GLU A 34 3.32 4.05 21.39
N ALA A 35 2.69 5.19 21.07
CA ALA A 35 1.48 5.21 20.24
C ALA A 35 1.80 4.83 18.79
N LEU A 36 2.93 5.29 18.25
CA LEU A 36 3.40 4.87 16.92
C LEU A 36 3.72 3.38 16.87
N ALA A 37 4.44 2.86 17.88
CA ALA A 37 4.80 1.45 17.94
C ALA A 37 3.56 0.56 17.97
N THR A 38 2.51 0.97 18.69
CA THR A 38 1.24 0.22 18.75
C THR A 38 0.52 0.22 17.41
N VAL A 39 0.39 1.39 16.76
CA VAL A 39 -0.27 1.49 15.44
C VAL A 39 0.52 0.71 14.38
N THR A 40 1.84 0.83 14.39
CA THR A 40 2.74 0.07 13.50
C THR A 40 2.60 -1.43 13.74
N GLY A 41 2.55 -1.86 15.01
CA GLY A 41 2.36 -3.27 15.37
C GLY A 41 1.03 -3.84 14.89
N ILE A 42 -0.06 -3.06 14.93
CA ILE A 42 -1.36 -3.49 14.38
C ILE A 42 -1.27 -3.62 12.87
N VAL A 43 -0.72 -2.62 12.18
CA VAL A 43 -0.60 -2.63 10.71
C VAL A 43 0.26 -3.81 10.27
N ASP A 44 1.44 -4.00 10.88
CA ASP A 44 2.35 -5.10 10.54
C ASP A 44 1.76 -6.47 10.89
N GLY A 45 1.04 -6.56 12.02
CA GLY A 45 0.30 -7.77 12.41
C GLY A 45 -0.77 -8.14 11.37
N THR A 46 -1.56 -7.17 10.90
CA THR A 46 -2.56 -7.42 9.85
C THR A 46 -1.92 -7.80 8.51
N GLY A 47 -0.78 -7.19 8.17
CA GLY A 47 0.00 -7.55 6.98
C GLY A 47 0.52 -8.99 7.03
N SER A 48 1.02 -9.41 8.19
CA SER A 48 1.51 -10.78 8.42
C SER A 48 0.41 -11.83 8.32
N ILE A 49 -0.78 -11.55 8.88
CA ILE A 49 -1.96 -12.42 8.74
C ILE A 49 -2.38 -12.52 7.28
N GLY A 50 -2.44 -11.38 6.57
CA GLY A 50 -2.76 -11.35 5.14
C GLY A 50 -1.77 -12.15 4.30
N ALA A 51 -0.47 -12.09 4.62
CA ALA A 51 0.55 -12.89 3.96
C ALA A 51 0.38 -14.40 4.21
N ALA A 52 0.11 -14.80 5.45
CA ALA A 52 -0.13 -16.21 5.80
C ALA A 52 -1.36 -16.77 5.07
N VAL A 53 -2.47 -16.01 5.06
CA VAL A 53 -3.69 -16.37 4.34
C VAL A 53 -3.44 -16.40 2.84
N GLY A 54 -2.73 -15.42 2.30
CA GLY A 54 -2.36 -15.36 0.89
C GLY A 54 -1.55 -16.57 0.44
N GLN A 55 -0.54 -16.98 1.22
CA GLN A 55 0.24 -18.18 0.93
C GLN A 55 -0.62 -19.45 0.97
N TYR A 56 -1.49 -19.59 1.97
CA TYR A 56 -2.42 -20.72 2.05
C TYR A 56 -3.37 -20.79 0.84
N LEU A 57 -3.97 -19.67 0.45
CA LEU A 57 -4.86 -19.59 -0.71
C LEU A 57 -4.13 -19.88 -2.02
N VAL A 58 -2.91 -19.38 -2.18
CA VAL A 58 -2.08 -19.66 -3.36
C VAL A 58 -1.82 -21.16 -3.48
N SER A 59 -1.42 -21.84 -2.41
CA SER A 59 -1.21 -23.29 -2.41
C SER A 59 -2.49 -24.05 -2.77
N LEU A 60 -3.63 -23.66 -2.19
CA LEU A 60 -4.91 -24.33 -2.42
C LEU A 60 -5.42 -24.15 -3.86
N ILE A 61 -5.28 -22.94 -4.42
CA ILE A 61 -5.66 -22.63 -5.81
C ILE A 61 -4.74 -23.34 -6.79
N GLN A 62 -3.44 -23.39 -6.51
CA GLN A 62 -2.47 -24.11 -7.33
C GLN A 62 -2.84 -25.59 -7.43
N ASP A 63 -3.13 -26.23 -6.29
CA ASP A 63 -3.38 -27.68 -6.23
C ASP A 63 -4.71 -28.08 -6.88
N ASN A 64 -5.74 -27.24 -6.81
CA ASN A 64 -7.08 -27.58 -7.31
C ASN A 64 -7.37 -27.08 -8.73
N LEU A 65 -6.80 -25.94 -9.12
CA LEU A 65 -7.17 -25.23 -10.35
C LEU A 65 -5.96 -25.03 -11.29
N GLY A 66 -4.73 -25.12 -10.77
CA GLY A 66 -3.50 -24.95 -11.52
C GLY A 66 -2.99 -23.49 -11.57
N TRP A 67 -1.76 -23.34 -12.06
CA TRP A 67 -0.99 -22.09 -11.99
C TRP A 67 -1.64 -20.87 -12.66
N MET A 68 -2.42 -21.05 -13.72
CA MET A 68 -3.12 -19.95 -14.39
C MET A 68 -4.09 -19.22 -13.45
N TRP A 69 -4.77 -19.94 -12.57
CA TRP A 69 -5.72 -19.36 -11.62
C TRP A 69 -5.04 -18.61 -10.49
N VAL A 70 -3.81 -18.99 -10.13
CA VAL A 70 -2.97 -18.22 -9.20
C VAL A 70 -2.65 -16.84 -9.79
N PHE A 71 -2.34 -16.76 -11.10
CA PHE A 71 -2.13 -15.48 -11.76
C PHE A 71 -3.41 -14.63 -11.80
N TYR A 72 -4.57 -15.21 -12.11
CA TYR A 72 -5.84 -14.47 -12.04
C TYR A 72 -6.18 -14.00 -10.63
N PHE A 73 -5.88 -14.81 -9.61
CA PHE A 73 -6.03 -14.45 -8.20
C PHE A 73 -5.17 -13.24 -7.83
N PHE A 74 -3.91 -13.20 -8.27
CA PHE A 74 -3.05 -12.02 -8.06
C PHE A 74 -3.56 -10.78 -8.79
N ILE A 75 -4.00 -10.91 -10.05
CA ILE A 75 -4.59 -9.78 -10.80
C ILE A 75 -5.82 -9.23 -10.07
N LEU A 76 -6.69 -10.10 -9.55
CA LEU A 76 -7.87 -9.71 -8.80
C LEU A 76 -7.51 -9.01 -7.48
N MET A 77 -6.60 -9.61 -6.70
CA MET A 77 -6.11 -9.03 -5.44
C MET A 77 -5.48 -7.65 -5.65
N THR A 78 -4.61 -7.49 -6.65
CA THR A 78 -4.03 -6.18 -7.00
C THR A 78 -5.09 -5.18 -7.44
N SER A 79 -6.07 -5.61 -8.23
CA SER A 79 -7.17 -4.73 -8.68
C SER A 79 -8.03 -4.26 -7.51
N CYS A 80 -8.39 -5.15 -6.58
CA CYS A 80 -9.10 -4.80 -5.35
C CYS A 80 -8.32 -3.78 -4.50
N THR A 81 -7.01 -3.99 -4.35
CA THR A 81 -6.12 -3.05 -3.64
C THR A 81 -6.16 -1.66 -4.29
N ILE A 82 -6.06 -1.58 -5.61
CA ILE A 82 -6.13 -0.29 -6.34
C ILE A 82 -7.47 0.40 -6.09
N VAL A 83 -8.58 -0.34 -6.15
CA VAL A 83 -9.92 0.23 -5.89
C VAL A 83 -10.04 0.75 -4.46
N PHE A 84 -9.60 0.00 -3.45
CA PHE A 84 -9.68 0.43 -2.05
C PHE A 84 -8.74 1.58 -1.70
N ILE A 85 -7.56 1.63 -2.31
CA ILE A 85 -6.60 2.72 -2.10
C ILE A 85 -7.02 3.99 -2.87
N SER A 86 -7.74 3.87 -3.99
CA SER A 86 -8.15 5.03 -4.80
C SER A 86 -8.89 6.15 -4.02
N PRO A 87 -9.92 5.90 -3.18
CA PRO A 87 -10.56 6.96 -2.41
C PRO A 87 -9.62 7.59 -1.37
N LEU A 88 -8.67 6.82 -0.82
CA LEU A 88 -7.67 7.33 0.11
C LEU A 88 -6.73 8.31 -0.60
N ILE A 89 -6.21 7.92 -1.77
CA ILE A 89 -5.37 8.80 -2.60
C ILE A 89 -6.13 10.07 -2.99
N VAL A 90 -7.39 9.96 -3.41
CA VAL A 90 -8.20 11.14 -3.80
C VAL A 90 -8.40 12.10 -2.62
N ARG A 91 -8.65 11.58 -1.42
CA ARG A 91 -8.76 12.40 -0.20
C ARG A 91 -7.45 13.12 0.12
N GLU A 92 -6.33 12.41 0.04
CA GLU A 92 -5.00 12.96 0.32
C GLU A 92 -4.62 14.03 -0.71
N MET A 93 -4.84 13.76 -2.00
CA MET A 93 -4.61 14.74 -3.08
C MET A 93 -5.44 16.00 -2.89
N ARG A 94 -6.71 15.88 -2.51
CA ARG A 94 -7.58 17.03 -2.26
C ARG A 94 -7.09 17.86 -1.07
N SER A 95 -6.66 17.20 0.02
CA SER A 95 -6.05 17.85 1.19
C SER A 95 -4.77 18.62 0.81
N LEU A 96 -3.90 18.00 0.00
CA LEU A 96 -2.66 18.64 -0.47
C LEU A 96 -2.91 19.83 -1.41
N MET A 97 -3.91 19.75 -2.28
CA MET A 97 -4.32 20.88 -3.14
C MET A 97 -4.83 22.06 -2.31
N GLN A 98 -5.65 21.81 -1.29
CA GLN A 98 -6.13 22.85 -0.38
C GLN A 98 -4.98 23.52 0.39
N ARG A 99 -4.01 22.74 0.88
CA ARG A 99 -2.80 23.27 1.55
C ARG A 99 -1.92 24.10 0.61
N ARG A 100 -1.80 23.72 -0.66
CA ARG A 100 -1.08 24.51 -1.68
C ARG A 100 -1.79 25.85 -1.93
N GLN A 101 -3.11 25.84 -2.06
CA GLN A 101 -3.89 27.05 -2.34
C GLN A 101 -3.85 28.04 -1.17
N ALA A 102 -3.89 27.55 0.08
CA ALA A 102 -3.74 28.39 1.27
C ALA A 102 -2.35 29.07 1.35
N ARG A 103 -1.27 28.39 0.95
CA ARG A 103 0.08 28.99 0.92
C ARG A 103 0.28 30.05 -0.15
N ILE A 104 -0.42 29.95 -1.29
CA ILE A 104 -0.35 30.94 -2.38
C ILE A 104 -1.10 32.22 -2.00
N LEU A 105 -2.16 32.13 -1.19
CA LEU A 105 -2.95 33.29 -0.75
C LEU A 105 -2.32 34.06 0.43
N SER A 106 -1.34 33.47 1.11
CA SER A 106 -0.69 34.04 2.31
C SER A 106 0.71 34.64 2.04
N GLY A 107 1.17 34.66 0.79
CA GLY A 107 2.46 35.25 0.38
C GLY A 107 2.23 36.33 -0.66
#